data_AF-A0AA35R3E9-F1
#
_entry.id   AF-A0AA35R3E9-F1
#
_cell.length_a   1.000
_cell.length_b   1.000
_cell.length_c   1.000
_cell.angle_alpha   90.00
_cell.angle_beta   90.00
_cell.angle_gamma   90.00
#
_symmetry.space_group_name_H-M   'P 1'
#
loop_
_entity.id
_entity.type
_entity.pdbx_description
1 polymer ?
#
loop_
_entity_poly.entity_id
_entity_poly.type
_entity_poly.pdbx_seq_one_letter_code
_entity_poly.pdbx_strand_id
1 'polypeptide(L)'
;MDLINQTITRERIVDVACAGGVIPADVEADLLKVAVFDRREGFSPVFGFVRGLKADIGAVGTTVNLDEYTLLVVGSSDYDMAHCANLLLESGGGVALVDKGRVLEEIPFPIGGLFSLEPWRDVGQKLTAVQQTLKQRGAEFPKPLYALCFLTFVTLPELRITGRGLVRAKERRIVPLVVE
;
A
#
# COMPACT_ATOMS: atom_id res chain seq x y z
N MET A 1 8.41 4.93 -6.38
CA MET A 1 8.19 6.12 -5.51
C MET A 1 9.05 5.95 -4.27
N ASP A 2 9.95 6.89 -3.98
CA ASP A 2 10.70 6.90 -2.72
C ASP A 2 9.88 7.61 -1.63
N LEU A 3 9.63 6.96 -0.51
CA LEU A 3 9.10 7.56 0.71
C LEU A 3 10.24 8.28 1.44
N ILE A 4 10.17 9.61 1.48
CA ILE A 4 11.07 10.43 2.30
C ILE A 4 10.56 10.45 3.74
N ASN A 5 9.24 10.47 3.89
CA ASN A 5 8.53 10.26 5.13
C ASN A 5 7.12 9.73 4.81
N GLN A 6 6.21 9.78 5.78
CA GLN A 6 4.86 9.24 5.67
C GLN A 6 3.94 10.01 4.71
N THR A 7 4.31 11.20 4.26
CA THR A 7 3.50 12.05 3.38
C THR A 7 4.23 12.45 2.11
N ILE A 8 5.55 12.60 2.16
CA ILE A 8 6.39 13.08 1.06
C ILE A 8 6.96 11.89 0.29
N THR A 9 6.62 11.83 -0.99
CA THR A 9 7.26 10.95 -1.97
C THR A 9 8.28 11.73 -2.81
N ARG A 10 9.19 11.00 -3.46
CA ARG A 10 10.03 11.50 -4.55
C ARG A 10 10.00 10.52 -5.72
N GLU A 11 10.01 11.03 -6.93
CA GLU A 11 10.22 10.20 -8.11
C GLU A 11 11.65 9.69 -8.16
N ARG A 12 11.81 8.41 -8.47
CA ARG A 12 13.11 7.81 -8.73
C ARG A 12 12.96 6.77 -9.84
N ILE A 13 13.90 6.83 -10.78
CA ILE A 13 14.12 5.78 -11.78
C ILE A 13 15.19 4.86 -11.22
N VAL A 14 14.93 3.56 -11.26
CA VAL A 14 15.84 2.51 -10.78
C VAL A 14 15.91 1.41 -11.82
N ASP A 15 17.10 0.84 -11.99
CA ASP A 15 17.27 -0.38 -12.76
C ASP A 15 16.79 -1.57 -11.92
N VAL A 16 15.96 -2.42 -12.52
CA VAL A 16 15.37 -3.58 -11.86
C VAL A 16 15.59 -4.82 -12.71
N ALA A 17 16.06 -5.89 -12.08
CA ALA A 17 16.18 -7.17 -12.74
C ALA A 17 14.78 -7.69 -13.10
N CYS A 18 14.56 -7.98 -14.38
CA CYS A 18 13.33 -8.57 -14.87
C CYS A 18 13.54 -10.07 -15.07
N ALA A 19 12.62 -10.90 -14.57
CA ALA A 19 12.68 -12.35 -14.73
C ALA A 19 11.33 -12.86 -15.24
N GLY A 20 11.32 -13.57 -16.38
CA GLY A 20 10.11 -14.18 -16.93
C GLY A 20 8.98 -13.19 -17.26
N GLY A 21 9.32 -11.96 -17.63
CA GLY A 21 8.33 -10.91 -17.92
C GLY A 21 7.71 -10.26 -16.68
N VAL A 22 8.22 -10.56 -15.49
CA VAL A 22 7.78 -9.97 -14.22
C VAL A 22 8.91 -9.13 -13.63
N ILE A 23 8.54 -8.00 -13.02
CA ILE A 23 9.42 -7.20 -12.16
C ILE A 23 9.12 -7.62 -10.72
N PRO A 24 10.00 -8.37 -10.04
CA PRO A 24 9.78 -8.79 -8.65
C PRO A 24 9.95 -7.60 -7.69
N ALA A 25 9.45 -7.76 -6.47
CA ALA A 25 9.91 -6.93 -5.36
C ALA A 25 11.35 -7.33 -5.00
N ASP A 26 12.11 -6.41 -4.42
CA ASP A 26 13.45 -6.65 -3.92
C ASP A 26 13.55 -6.09 -2.50
N VAL A 27 13.39 -6.96 -1.51
CA VAL A 27 13.38 -6.57 -0.08
C VAL A 27 14.73 -6.01 0.34
N GLU A 28 15.83 -6.54 -0.18
CA GLU A 28 17.19 -6.07 0.13
C GLU A 28 17.42 -4.64 -0.42
N ALA A 29 16.84 -4.34 -1.59
CA ALA A 29 16.84 -2.99 -2.16
C ALA A 29 15.70 -2.09 -1.62
N ASP A 30 14.91 -2.58 -0.65
CA ASP A 30 13.71 -1.91 -0.12
C ASP A 30 12.72 -1.51 -1.22
N LEU A 31 12.58 -2.35 -2.26
CA LEU A 31 11.69 -2.12 -3.38
C LEU A 31 10.46 -3.01 -3.27
N LEU A 32 9.39 -2.49 -2.69
CA LEU A 32 8.12 -3.19 -2.54
C LEU A 32 7.16 -2.85 -3.69
N LYS A 33 6.33 -3.82 -4.08
CA LYS A 33 5.25 -3.61 -5.04
C LYS A 33 4.09 -2.87 -4.38
N VAL A 34 3.35 -2.14 -5.20
CA VAL A 34 2.08 -1.48 -4.84
C VAL A 34 1.05 -1.89 -5.87
N ALA A 35 -0.15 -2.28 -5.41
CA ALA A 35 -1.31 -2.49 -6.24
C ALA A 35 -2.47 -1.62 -5.72
N VAL A 36 -3.12 -0.88 -6.61
CA VAL A 36 -4.27 -0.03 -6.30
C VAL A 36 -5.43 -0.43 -7.17
N PHE A 37 -6.58 -0.70 -6.56
CA PHE A 37 -7.81 -1.07 -7.24
C PHE A 37 -8.87 0.01 -7.02
N ASP A 38 -9.37 0.60 -8.11
CA ASP A 38 -10.51 1.51 -8.02
C ASP A 38 -11.81 0.72 -7.85
N ARG A 39 -12.40 0.81 -6.65
CA ARG A 39 -13.66 0.16 -6.31
C ARG A 39 -14.88 0.65 -7.11
N ARG A 40 -14.76 1.71 -7.91
CA ARG A 40 -15.83 2.30 -8.73
C ARG A 40 -15.73 1.90 -10.20
N GLU A 41 -14.50 1.85 -10.74
CA GLU A 41 -14.27 1.69 -12.19
C GLU A 41 -13.84 0.28 -12.61
N GLY A 42 -13.47 -0.61 -11.67
CA GLY A 42 -13.30 -2.04 -11.95
C GLY A 42 -12.17 -2.73 -11.18
N PHE A 43 -11.96 -4.01 -11.45
CA PHE A 43 -11.01 -4.87 -10.72
C PHE A 43 -9.59 -4.90 -11.30
N SER A 44 -9.29 -4.13 -12.36
CA SER A 44 -7.94 -4.07 -12.91
C SER A 44 -7.05 -3.22 -12.02
N PRO A 45 -5.99 -3.78 -11.41
CA PRO A 45 -5.10 -3.00 -10.58
C PRO A 45 -4.21 -2.07 -11.41
N VAL A 46 -3.93 -0.91 -10.83
CA VAL A 46 -2.78 -0.10 -11.18
C VAL A 46 -1.61 -0.55 -10.32
N PHE A 47 -0.48 -0.85 -10.97
CA PHE A 47 0.74 -1.26 -10.29
C PHE A 47 1.75 -0.13 -10.13
N GLY A 48 2.55 -0.22 -9.09
CA GLY A 48 3.69 0.64 -8.85
C GLY A 48 4.72 0.01 -7.92
N PHE A 49 5.76 0.78 -7.62
CA PHE A 49 6.76 0.41 -6.62
C PHE A 49 6.94 1.52 -5.60
N VAL A 50 7.21 1.11 -4.37
CA VAL A 50 7.54 2.00 -3.27
C VAL A 50 8.84 1.57 -2.61
N ARG A 51 9.63 2.55 -2.19
CA ARG A 51 10.85 2.36 -1.39
C ARG A 51 10.85 3.29 -0.20
N GLY A 52 11.55 2.95 0.86
CA GLY A 52 11.64 3.69 2.12
C GLY A 52 10.67 3.17 3.18
N LEU A 53 9.85 2.15 2.88
CA LEU A 53 8.99 1.54 3.89
C LEU A 53 9.80 0.61 4.80
N LYS A 54 10.82 -0.08 4.26
CA LYS A 54 11.76 -0.99 4.93
C LYS A 54 11.15 -2.17 5.67
N ALA A 55 9.85 -2.40 5.48
CA ALA A 55 9.15 -3.49 6.14
C ALA A 55 9.38 -4.82 5.40
N ASP A 56 9.99 -5.79 6.08
CA ASP A 56 10.07 -7.19 5.65
C ASP A 56 8.75 -7.91 5.96
N ILE A 57 7.82 -7.75 5.03
CA ILE A 57 6.47 -8.31 5.07
C ILE A 57 6.07 -8.88 3.71
N GLY A 58 5.22 -9.92 3.73
CA GLY A 58 4.52 -10.39 2.54
C GLY A 58 3.63 -9.30 1.93
N ALA A 59 2.69 -8.75 2.71
CA ALA A 59 1.81 -7.65 2.31
C ALA A 59 1.18 -6.89 3.49
N VAL A 60 0.88 -5.62 3.27
CA VAL A 60 -0.01 -4.78 4.09
C VAL A 60 -0.95 -4.01 3.18
N GLY A 61 -2.22 -3.97 3.53
CA GLY A 61 -3.26 -3.34 2.73
C GLY A 61 -4.20 -2.48 3.55
N THR A 62 -4.82 -1.50 2.89
CA THR A 62 -5.83 -0.62 3.49
C THR A 62 -6.82 -0.11 2.45
N THR A 63 -8.06 0.11 2.88
CA THR A 63 -9.09 0.85 2.12
C THR A 63 -9.25 2.30 2.58
N VAL A 64 -8.46 2.72 3.57
CA VAL A 64 -8.52 4.07 4.17
C VAL A 64 -7.35 4.92 3.69
N ASN A 65 -7.20 5.00 2.36
CA ASN A 65 -6.26 5.91 1.71
C ASN A 65 -6.97 7.14 1.14
N LEU A 66 -6.22 8.24 1.02
CA LEU A 66 -6.76 9.54 0.64
C LEU A 66 -6.46 9.85 -0.82
N ASP A 67 -7.38 10.38 -1.61
CA ASP A 67 -8.77 10.74 -1.32
C ASP A 67 -9.80 9.78 -1.93
N GLU A 68 -9.34 8.85 -2.77
CA GLU A 68 -10.22 7.97 -3.54
C GLU A 68 -10.76 6.77 -2.73
N TYR A 69 -10.20 6.48 -1.54
CA TYR A 69 -10.57 5.35 -0.68
C TYR A 69 -10.56 4.02 -1.45
N THR A 70 -9.49 3.82 -2.23
CA THR A 70 -9.25 2.63 -3.06
C THR A 70 -8.84 1.44 -2.21
N LEU A 71 -8.86 0.23 -2.76
CA LEU A 71 -8.14 -0.88 -2.15
C LEU A 71 -6.65 -0.76 -2.54
N LEU A 72 -5.79 -0.45 -1.58
CA LEU A 72 -4.35 -0.35 -1.80
C LEU A 72 -3.63 -1.45 -1.02
N VAL A 73 -2.73 -2.16 -1.69
CA VAL A 73 -1.88 -3.20 -1.09
C VAL A 73 -0.42 -2.94 -1.44
N VAL A 74 0.46 -3.04 -0.46
CA VAL A 74 1.92 -2.94 -0.60
C VAL A 74 2.54 -4.23 -0.12
N GLY A 75 3.50 -4.79 -0.84
CA GLY A 75 4.11 -6.05 -0.41
C GLY A 75 5.30 -6.53 -1.23
N SER A 76 5.92 -7.60 -0.75
CA SER A 76 7.04 -8.28 -1.41
C SER A 76 6.63 -9.56 -2.14
N SER A 77 5.45 -10.11 -1.80
CA SER A 77 4.98 -11.41 -2.29
C SER A 77 3.63 -11.23 -3.00
N ASP A 78 3.57 -11.56 -4.29
CA ASP A 78 2.33 -11.47 -5.07
C ASP A 78 1.21 -12.33 -4.45
N TYR A 79 1.57 -13.48 -3.87
CA TYR A 79 0.63 -14.37 -3.17
C TYR A 79 0.06 -13.70 -1.92
N ASP A 80 0.92 -13.12 -1.06
CA ASP A 80 0.46 -12.46 0.16
C ASP A 80 -0.30 -11.17 -0.15
N MET A 81 0.08 -10.46 -1.22
CA MET A 81 -0.64 -9.28 -1.69
C MET A 81 -2.05 -9.64 -2.17
N ALA A 82 -2.19 -10.73 -2.94
CA ALA A 82 -3.51 -11.22 -3.37
C ALA A 82 -4.35 -11.69 -2.18
N HIS A 83 -3.76 -12.41 -1.22
CA HIS A 83 -4.44 -12.84 -0.01
C HIS A 83 -4.90 -11.64 0.84
N CYS A 84 -4.04 -10.65 1.02
CA CYS A 84 -4.36 -9.41 1.72
C CYS A 84 -5.50 -8.63 1.03
N ALA A 85 -5.48 -8.52 -0.30
CA ALA A 85 -6.55 -7.90 -1.07
C ALA A 85 -7.90 -8.63 -0.87
N ASN A 86 -7.90 -9.96 -0.97
CA ASN A 86 -9.10 -10.78 -0.79
C ASN A 86 -9.67 -10.68 0.62
N LEU A 87 -8.81 -10.71 1.65
CA LEU A 87 -9.24 -10.53 3.03
C LEU A 87 -9.93 -9.18 3.25
N LEU A 88 -9.38 -8.10 2.67
CA LEU A 88 -10.01 -6.79 2.74
C LEU A 88 -11.34 -6.73 1.99
N LEU A 89 -11.51 -7.47 0.88
CA LEU A 89 -12.79 -7.57 0.18
C LEU A 89 -13.83 -8.32 1.04
N GLU A 90 -13.45 -9.44 1.64
CA GLU A 90 -14.30 -10.25 2.50
C GLU A 90 -14.76 -9.48 3.75
N SER A 91 -13.87 -8.66 4.33
CA SER A 91 -14.15 -7.86 5.52
C SER A 91 -14.89 -6.54 5.24
N GLY A 92 -15.24 -6.28 3.97
CA GLY A 92 -15.92 -5.05 3.55
C GLY A 92 -15.03 -3.81 3.58
N GLY A 93 -13.71 -4.01 3.61
CA GLY A 93 -12.64 -3.03 3.74
C GLY A 93 -11.99 -3.05 5.12
N GLY A 94 -11.00 -2.18 5.32
CA GLY A 94 -10.28 -2.04 6.58
C GLY A 94 -8.77 -1.98 6.43
N VAL A 95 -8.06 -2.67 7.32
CA VAL A 95 -6.60 -2.81 7.31
C VAL A 95 -6.25 -4.28 7.51
N ALA A 96 -5.30 -4.79 6.74
CA ALA A 96 -4.82 -6.17 6.87
C ALA A 96 -3.31 -6.23 6.69
N LEU A 97 -2.67 -7.17 7.38
CA LEU A 97 -1.26 -7.49 7.22
C LEU A 97 -1.10 -9.01 7.11
N VAL A 98 -0.51 -9.46 6.01
CA VAL A 98 -0.31 -10.88 5.68
C VAL A 98 1.17 -11.14 5.46
N ASP A 99 1.67 -12.26 5.96
CA ASP A 99 3.05 -12.68 5.76
C ASP A 99 3.14 -14.20 5.64
N LYS A 100 3.73 -14.70 4.55
CA LYS A 100 3.94 -16.14 4.32
C LYS A 100 2.63 -16.92 4.41
N GLY A 101 1.56 -16.38 3.83
CA GLY A 101 0.20 -16.91 3.82
C GLY A 101 -0.58 -16.78 5.13
N ARG A 102 -0.01 -16.16 6.17
CA ARG A 102 -0.66 -16.00 7.47
C ARG A 102 -1.15 -14.58 7.65
N VAL A 103 -2.38 -14.43 8.11
CA VAL A 103 -2.91 -13.15 8.59
C VAL A 103 -2.26 -12.84 9.92
N LEU A 104 -1.45 -11.78 9.96
CA LEU A 104 -0.82 -11.30 11.20
C LEU A 104 -1.71 -10.31 11.93
N GLU A 105 -2.37 -9.42 11.17
CA GLU A 105 -3.26 -8.40 11.71
C GLU A 105 -4.45 -8.18 10.77
N GLU A 106 -5.62 -7.93 11.34
CA GLU A 106 -6.83 -7.62 10.59
C GLU A 106 -7.75 -6.69 11.38
N ILE A 107 -8.27 -5.67 10.70
CA ILE A 107 -9.24 -4.74 11.26
C ILE A 107 -10.36 -4.52 10.22
N PRO A 108 -11.56 -5.10 10.42
CA PRO A 108 -12.66 -4.99 9.47
C PRO A 108 -13.37 -3.64 9.59
N PHE A 109 -13.54 -2.94 8.45
CA PHE A 109 -14.29 -1.68 8.32
C PHE A 109 -15.50 -1.86 7.39
N PRO A 110 -16.53 -2.63 7.78
CA PRO A 110 -17.61 -3.05 6.88
C PRO A 110 -18.49 -1.89 6.39
N ILE A 111 -18.45 -0.72 7.02
CA ILE A 111 -19.25 0.42 6.62
C ILE A 111 -18.46 1.25 5.61
N GLY A 112 -18.75 1.00 4.33
CA GLY A 112 -18.15 1.70 3.20
C GLY A 112 -16.65 1.51 3.05
N GLY A 113 -16.05 0.51 3.71
CA GLY A 113 -14.60 0.32 3.77
C GLY A 113 -13.86 1.35 4.62
N LEU A 114 -14.58 2.11 5.45
CA LEU A 114 -14.03 3.28 6.17
C LEU A 114 -14.24 3.21 7.67
N PHE A 115 -15.36 2.66 8.13
CA PHE A 115 -15.69 2.62 9.54
C PHE A 115 -15.87 1.19 10.05
N SER A 116 -15.27 0.92 11.21
CA SER A 116 -15.53 -0.28 11.99
C SER A 116 -16.85 -0.16 12.75
N LEU A 117 -17.46 -1.31 13.04
CA LEU A 117 -18.55 -1.43 14.01
C LEU A 117 -18.05 -1.71 15.44
N GLU A 118 -16.75 -1.96 15.60
CA GLU A 118 -16.13 -2.21 16.89
C GLU A 118 -15.96 -0.91 17.71
N PRO A 119 -15.91 -0.99 19.05
CA PRO A 119 -15.58 0.14 19.90
C PRO A 119 -14.26 0.80 19.48
N TRP A 120 -14.23 2.14 19.43
CA TRP A 120 -13.06 2.89 18.97
C TRP A 120 -11.76 2.58 19.74
N ARG A 121 -11.87 2.17 21.00
CA ARG A 121 -10.73 1.74 21.83
C ARG A 121 -10.10 0.46 21.29
N ASP A 122 -10.93 -0.50 20.90
CA ASP A 122 -10.50 -1.80 20.38
C ASP A 122 -9.87 -1.61 18.99
N VAL A 123 -10.51 -0.80 18.14
CA VAL A 123 -9.93 -0.37 16.84
C VAL A 123 -8.58 0.33 17.05
N GLY A 124 -8.48 1.22 18.03
CA GLY A 124 -7.23 1.93 18.35
C GLY A 124 -6.11 0.99 18.81
N GLN A 125 -6.43 -0.04 19.60
CA GLN A 125 -5.47 -1.07 20.00
C GLN A 125 -5.01 -1.89 18.79
N LYS A 126 -5.94 -2.34 17.93
CA LYS A 126 -5.60 -3.08 16.72
C LYS A 126 -4.74 -2.24 15.74
N LEU A 127 -5.09 -0.97 15.54
CA LEU A 127 -4.25 -0.06 14.74
C LEU A 127 -2.85 0.10 15.33
N THR A 128 -2.74 0.12 16.66
CA THR A 128 -1.43 0.15 17.33
C THR A 128 -0.64 -1.14 17.07
N ALA A 129 -1.30 -2.31 17.10
CA ALA A 129 -0.69 -3.59 16.79
C ALA A 129 -0.15 -3.63 15.34
N VAL A 130 -0.92 -3.19 14.34
CA VAL A 130 -0.43 -3.08 12.94
C VAL A 130 0.85 -2.26 12.84
N GLN A 131 0.89 -1.09 13.50
CA GLN A 131 2.07 -0.21 13.47
C GLN A 131 3.28 -0.86 14.16
N GLN A 132 3.05 -1.58 15.27
CA GLN A 132 4.10 -2.30 15.98
C GLN A 132 4.63 -3.45 15.14
N THR A 133 3.76 -4.24 14.52
CA THR A 133 4.13 -5.33 13.62
C THR A 133 4.97 -4.82 12.45
N LEU A 134 4.57 -3.72 11.80
CA LEU A 134 5.39 -3.09 10.73
C LEU A 134 6.77 -2.65 11.23
N LYS A 135 6.85 -2.05 12.43
CA LYS A 135 8.13 -1.64 13.03
C LYS A 135 9.02 -2.81 13.41
N GLN A 136 8.44 -3.88 13.96
CA GLN A 136 9.17 -5.11 14.29
C GLN A 136 9.74 -5.78 13.03
N ARG A 137 9.11 -5.54 11.87
CA ARG A 137 9.57 -5.97 10.55
C ARG A 137 10.50 -4.98 9.85
N GLY A 138 11.00 -3.95 10.54
CA GLY A 138 12.03 -3.06 10.01
C GLY A 138 11.54 -1.70 9.53
N ALA A 139 10.23 -1.42 9.55
CA ALA A 139 9.74 -0.10 9.17
C ALA A 139 10.22 0.99 10.13
N GLU A 140 10.83 2.04 9.59
CA GLU A 140 11.49 3.08 10.41
C GLU A 140 10.57 4.27 10.74
N PHE A 141 9.52 4.50 9.95
CA PHE A 141 8.65 5.65 10.19
C PHE A 141 7.91 5.54 11.53
N PRO A 142 7.59 6.68 12.19
CA PRO A 142 6.87 6.65 13.47
C PRO A 142 5.51 5.96 13.41
N LYS A 143 4.78 6.07 12.29
CA LYS A 143 3.49 5.42 12.01
C LYS A 143 3.49 4.87 10.57
N PRO A 144 4.16 3.74 10.28
CA PRO A 144 4.36 3.26 8.90
C PRO A 144 3.08 3.14 8.06
N LEU A 145 1.97 2.71 8.66
CA LEU A 145 0.67 2.61 7.97
C LEU A 145 0.20 3.95 7.38
N TYR A 146 0.58 5.09 7.96
CA TYR A 146 0.20 6.40 7.43
C TYR A 146 0.81 6.64 6.05
N ALA A 147 1.99 6.07 5.75
CA ALA A 147 2.57 6.19 4.41
C ALA A 147 1.60 5.69 3.35
N LEU A 148 0.96 4.54 3.59
CA LEU A 148 -0.05 3.96 2.69
C LEU A 148 -1.26 4.88 2.52
N CYS A 149 -1.71 5.53 3.60
CA CYS A 149 -2.86 6.44 3.53
C CYS A 149 -2.62 7.65 2.62
N PHE A 150 -1.36 8.08 2.43
CA PHE A 150 -1.00 9.24 1.61
C PHE A 150 -0.39 8.90 0.24
N LEU A 151 -0.16 7.61 -0.07
CA LEU A 151 0.39 7.19 -1.37
C LEU A 151 -0.50 7.60 -2.55
N THR A 152 -1.81 7.63 -2.33
CA THR A 152 -2.82 7.98 -3.33
C THR A 152 -3.18 9.46 -3.36
N PHE A 153 -2.65 10.27 -2.43
CA PHE A 153 -3.13 11.64 -2.23
C PHE A 153 -2.47 12.63 -3.20
N VAL A 154 -3.09 12.84 -4.36
CA VAL A 154 -2.60 13.68 -5.45
C VAL A 154 -2.53 15.18 -5.16
N THR A 155 -3.03 15.63 -4.00
CA THR A 155 -2.86 17.01 -3.55
C THR A 155 -1.46 17.26 -2.97
N LEU A 156 -0.77 16.21 -2.54
CA LEU A 156 0.63 16.29 -2.12
C LEU A 156 1.54 16.23 -3.36
N PRO A 157 2.68 16.95 -3.34
CA PRO A 157 3.55 17.05 -4.50
C PRO A 157 4.20 15.70 -4.89
N GLU A 158 4.90 15.72 -6.03
CA GLU A 158 5.70 14.62 -6.60
C GLU A 158 4.85 13.46 -7.16
N LEU A 159 5.43 12.26 -7.19
CA LEU A 159 4.84 11.06 -7.78
C LEU A 159 3.90 10.37 -6.79
N ARG A 160 2.68 10.05 -7.25
CA ARG A 160 1.63 9.33 -6.52
C ARG A 160 1.12 8.17 -7.37
N ILE A 161 0.38 7.26 -6.75
CA ILE A 161 -0.32 6.17 -7.46
C ILE A 161 -1.81 6.28 -7.18
N THR A 162 -2.66 6.20 -8.19
CA THR A 162 -4.12 6.21 -8.02
C THR A 162 -4.74 5.00 -8.70
N GLY A 163 -6.06 4.84 -8.59
CA GLY A 163 -6.78 3.83 -9.37
C GLY A 163 -6.71 4.03 -10.89
N ARG A 164 -6.16 5.16 -11.36
CA ARG A 164 -6.05 5.52 -12.79
C ARG A 164 -4.62 5.44 -13.34
N GLY A 165 -3.60 5.36 -12.49
CA GLY A 165 -2.20 5.30 -12.92
C GLY A 165 -1.22 5.90 -11.92
N LEU A 166 0.06 5.93 -12.28
CA LEU A 166 1.06 6.75 -11.61
C LEU A 166 0.90 8.21 -12.05
N VAL A 167 0.84 9.13 -11.10
CA VAL A 167 0.53 10.54 -11.35
C VAL A 167 1.67 11.41 -10.84
N ARG A 168 2.27 12.22 -11.72
CA ARG A 168 3.08 13.37 -11.30
C ARG A 168 2.13 14.50 -10.93
N ALA A 169 1.92 14.70 -9.63
CA ALA A 169 0.89 15.59 -9.10
C ALA A 169 1.04 17.04 -9.59
N LYS A 170 2.28 17.56 -9.59
CA LYS A 170 2.57 18.93 -10.06
C LYS A 170 2.24 19.14 -11.53
N GLU A 171 2.52 18.14 -12.37
CA GLU A 171 2.28 18.19 -13.82
C GLU A 171 0.84 17.78 -14.18
N ARG A 172 0.08 17.22 -13.23
CA ARG A 172 -1.25 16.62 -13.44
C ARG A 172 -1.26 15.62 -14.58
N ARG A 173 -0.21 14.81 -14.66
CA ARG A 173 0.05 13.88 -15.76
C ARG A 173 0.19 12.45 -15.26
N ILE A 174 -0.50 11.53 -15.92
CA ILE A 174 -0.25 10.10 -15.75
C ILE A 174 1.04 9.74 -16.49
N VAL A 175 1.93 9.04 -15.81
CA VAL A 175 3.24 8.62 -16.34
C VAL A 175 3.34 7.09 -16.34
N PRO A 176 4.14 6.51 -17.25
CA PRO A 176 4.31 5.06 -17.27
C PRO A 176 5.13 4.57 -16.07
N LEU A 177 4.91 3.32 -15.68
CA LEU A 177 5.69 2.64 -14.63
C LEU A 177 7.10 2.29 -15.11
N VAL A 178 7.22 1.88 -16.37
CA VAL A 178 8.48 1.50 -17.02
C VAL A 178 8.86 2.60 -17.99
N VAL A 179 10.13 3.00 -17.94
CA VAL A 179 10.72 4.01 -18.83
C VAL A 179 11.91 3.39 -19.55
N GLU A 180 12.20 3.88 -20.76
CA GLU A 180 13.36 3.49 -21.57
C GLU A 180 14.65 4.18 -21.12
#